data_AF-A0AAV8CJK9-F1
#
_entry.id   AF-A0AAV8CJK9-F1
#
_cell.length_a   1.000
_cell.length_b   1.000
_cell.length_c   1.000
_cell.angle_alpha   90.00
_cell.angle_beta   90.00
_cell.angle_gamma   90.00
#
_symmetry.space_group_name_H-M   'P 1'
#
loop_
_entity.id
_entity.type
_entity.pdbx_description
1 polymer ?
#
loop_
_entity_poly.entity_id
_entity_poly.type
_entity_poly.pdbx_seq_one_letter_code
_entity_poly.pdbx_strand_id
1 'polypeptide(L)'
;MVLSVQIPKEYAYVVLNLVAYAFLNTWMGIQVGKARKKYNVPYPALYAIESENKEAKLFNCVQRGHQNSIEYMAVFFVTLLVGGVQHPLISAGLGAIYIISRFFYFKLYSTGNPENRVKPV
;
A
#
# COMPACT_ATOMS: atom_id res chain seq x y z
N MET A 1 -32.35 -7.68 25.77
CA MET A 1 -31.21 -8.61 25.64
C MET A 1 -30.07 -7.86 24.98
N VAL A 2 -29.00 -7.54 25.71
CA VAL A 2 -27.82 -6.87 25.14
C VAL A 2 -26.88 -7.96 24.65
N LEU A 3 -26.65 -8.02 23.33
CA LEU A 3 -25.60 -8.88 22.77
C LEU A 3 -24.25 -8.26 23.11
N SER A 4 -23.51 -8.86 24.03
CA SER A 4 -22.11 -8.50 24.26
C SER A 4 -21.27 -9.11 23.13
N VAL A 5 -20.67 -8.27 22.30
CA VAL A 5 -19.68 -8.71 21.31
C VAL A 5 -18.37 -8.97 22.07
N GLN A 6 -18.08 -10.23 22.36
CA GLN A 6 -16.76 -10.62 22.86
C GLN A 6 -15.78 -10.68 21.69
N ILE A 7 -14.87 -9.71 21.64
CA ILE A 7 -13.79 -9.70 20.66
C ILE A 7 -12.72 -10.72 21.11
N PRO A 8 -12.40 -11.73 20.28
CA PRO A 8 -11.37 -12.71 20.60
C PRO A 8 -10.00 -12.05 20.73
N LYS A 9 -9.13 -12.58 21.60
CA LYS A 9 -7.79 -12.00 21.85
C LYS A 9 -6.96 -11.92 20.57
N GLU A 10 -7.16 -12.88 19.68
CA GLU A 10 -6.52 -13.03 18.37
C GLU A 10 -6.87 -11.88 17.41
N TYR A 11 -7.97 -11.16 17.65
CA TYR A 11 -8.34 -9.98 16.86
C TYR A 11 -7.29 -8.87 16.94
N ALA A 12 -6.46 -8.86 18.00
CA ALA A 12 -5.30 -7.98 18.10
C ALA A 12 -4.35 -8.10 16.90
N TYR A 13 -4.22 -9.30 16.30
CA TYR A 13 -3.40 -9.50 15.09
C TYR A 13 -4.04 -8.87 13.84
N VAL A 14 -5.37 -8.78 13.79
CA VAL A 14 -6.08 -8.06 12.72
C VAL A 14 -5.80 -6.57 12.83
N VAL A 15 -5.88 -6.01 14.03
CA VAL A 15 -5.54 -4.61 14.31
C VAL A 15 -4.06 -4.32 14.00
N LEU A 16 -3.16 -5.23 14.35
CA LEU A 16 -1.73 -5.09 14.05
C LEU A 16 -1.50 -4.96 12.53
N ASN A 17 -2.20 -5.74 11.71
CA ASN A 17 -2.11 -5.63 10.25
C ASN A 17 -2.63 -4.28 9.74
N LEU A 18 -3.73 -3.77 10.30
CA LEU A 18 -4.24 -2.44 9.95
C LEU A 18 -3.21 -1.34 10.22
N VAL A 19 -2.60 -1.36 11.42
CA VAL A 19 -1.56 -0.41 11.81
C VAL A 19 -0.32 -0.56 10.92
N ALA A 20 0.15 -1.79 10.70
CA ALA A 20 1.30 -2.07 9.84
C ALA A 20 1.10 -1.57 8.40
N TYR A 21 -0.10 -1.74 7.83
CA TYR A 21 -0.41 -1.23 6.50
C TYR A 21 -0.43 0.31 6.47
N ALA A 22 -0.94 0.97 7.51
CA ALA A 22 -0.90 2.42 7.60
C ALA A 22 0.54 2.96 7.61
N PHE A 23 1.46 2.30 8.33
CA PHE A 23 2.89 2.62 8.29
C PHE A 23 3.49 2.36 6.90
N LEU A 24 3.15 1.24 6.26
CA LEU A 24 3.62 0.94 4.90
C LEU A 24 3.15 2.01 3.89
N ASN A 25 1.87 2.39 3.94
CA ASN A 25 1.30 3.42 3.07
C ASN A 25 1.98 4.78 3.30
N THR A 26 2.18 5.16 4.57
CA THR A 26 2.93 6.37 4.94
C THR A 26 4.36 6.35 4.38
N TRP A 27 5.05 5.21 4.51
CA TRP A 27 6.38 5.03 3.93
C TRP A 27 6.38 5.19 2.40
N MET A 28 5.40 4.62 1.69
CA MET A 28 5.25 4.82 0.24
C MET A 28 5.04 6.30 -0.11
N GLY A 29 4.23 7.03 0.65
CA GLY A 29 4.06 8.48 0.51
C GLY A 29 5.36 9.27 0.72
N ILE A 30 6.18 8.88 1.70
CA ILE A 30 7.51 9.47 1.90
C ILE A 30 8.42 9.19 0.69
N GLN A 31 8.36 7.99 0.10
CA GLN A 31 9.13 7.67 -1.11
C GLN A 31 8.69 8.53 -2.30
N VAL A 32 7.39 8.78 -2.47
CA VAL A 32 6.86 9.73 -3.46
C VAL A 32 7.42 11.14 -3.21
N GLY A 33 7.43 11.61 -1.96
CA GLY A 33 7.98 12.93 -1.61
C GLY A 33 9.48 13.04 -1.92
N LYS A 34 10.25 11.98 -1.68
CA LYS A 34 11.68 11.90 -2.06
C LYS A 34 11.86 11.89 -3.57
N ALA A 35 11.07 11.10 -4.29
CA ALA A 35 11.10 11.02 -5.76
C ALA A 35 10.73 12.37 -6.39
N ARG A 36 9.76 13.07 -5.82
CA ARG A 36 9.35 14.41 -6.27
C ARG A 36 10.51 15.39 -6.28
N LYS A 37 11.28 15.42 -5.18
CA LYS A 37 12.49 16.25 -5.06
C LYS A 37 13.58 15.79 -6.02
N LYS A 38 13.79 14.47 -6.15
CA LYS A 38 14.82 13.89 -7.02
C LYS A 38 14.59 14.21 -8.50
N TYR A 39 13.35 14.09 -8.96
CA TYR A 39 12.98 14.22 -10.37
C TYR A 39 12.40 15.60 -10.72
N ASN A 40 12.53 16.59 -9.83
CA ASN A 40 12.08 17.98 -10.02
C ASN A 40 10.62 18.10 -10.48
N VAL A 41 9.70 17.42 -9.80
CA VAL A 41 8.27 17.48 -10.13
C VAL A 41 7.55 18.43 -9.15
N PRO A 42 7.31 19.69 -9.48
CA PRO A 42 6.70 20.63 -8.54
C PRO A 42 5.23 20.26 -8.24
N TYR A 43 4.74 20.64 -7.06
CA TYR A 43 3.30 20.68 -6.82
C TYR A 43 2.67 21.77 -7.70
N PRO A 44 1.43 21.62 -8.19
CA PRO A 44 0.45 20.56 -7.88
C PRO A 44 0.51 19.33 -8.81
N ALA A 45 1.55 19.21 -9.66
CA ALA A 45 1.61 18.14 -10.65
C ALA A 45 1.58 16.75 -9.98
N LEU A 46 0.59 15.93 -10.35
CA LEU A 46 0.46 14.56 -9.86
C LEU A 46 1.48 13.65 -10.54
N TYR A 47 1.60 13.77 -11.86
CA TYR A 47 2.54 13.04 -12.70
C TYR A 47 3.48 14.01 -13.42
N ALA A 48 4.69 13.55 -13.72
CA ALA A 48 5.62 14.23 -14.60
C ALA A 48 5.19 14.03 -16.06
N ILE A 49 5.30 15.08 -16.85
CA ILE A 49 4.99 15.06 -18.28
C ILE A 49 6.21 14.47 -19.02
N GLU A 50 6.01 13.39 -19.77
CA GLU A 50 7.12 12.65 -20.40
C GLU A 50 7.86 13.46 -21.47
N SER A 51 7.18 14.39 -22.15
CA SER A 51 7.81 15.29 -23.13
C SER A 51 8.71 16.35 -22.49
N GLU A 52 8.52 16.66 -21.20
CA GLU A 52 9.22 17.72 -20.50
C GLU A 52 10.32 17.20 -19.56
N ASN A 53 10.25 15.92 -19.17
CA ASN A 53 11.17 15.32 -18.22
C ASN A 53 11.58 13.91 -18.68
N LYS A 54 12.86 13.74 -19.01
CA LYS A 54 13.44 12.46 -19.43
C LYS A 54 13.32 11.37 -18.34
N GLU A 55 13.22 11.76 -17.08
CA GLU A 55 13.05 10.87 -15.93
C GLU A 55 11.59 10.75 -15.48
N ALA A 56 10.63 11.31 -16.26
CA ALA A 56 9.21 11.30 -15.92
C ALA A 56 8.70 9.90 -15.58
N LYS A 57 9.09 8.89 -16.36
CA LYS A 57 8.67 7.50 -16.15
C LYS A 57 9.11 6.94 -14.79
N LEU A 58 10.29 7.33 -14.29
CA LEU A 58 10.78 6.91 -12.96
C LEU A 58 9.90 7.49 -11.86
N PHE A 59 9.64 8.80 -11.90
CA PHE A 59 8.73 9.43 -10.95
C PHE A 59 7.30 8.86 -11.04
N ASN A 60 6.77 8.76 -12.25
CA ASN A 60 5.41 8.29 -12.51
C ASN A 60 5.20 6.86 -12.00
N CYS A 61 6.21 6.00 -12.09
CA CYS A 61 6.18 4.65 -11.53
C CYS A 61 6.10 4.65 -9.99
N VAL A 62 6.91 5.47 -9.31
CA VAL A 62 6.84 5.60 -7.83
C VAL A 62 5.47 6.13 -7.42
N GLN A 63 4.99 7.19 -8.07
CA GLN A 63 3.69 7.80 -7.81
C GLN A 63 2.54 6.80 -8.03
N ARG A 64 2.52 6.11 -9.19
CA ARG A 64 1.47 5.15 -9.53
C ARG A 64 1.46 3.95 -8.59
N GLY A 65 2.64 3.46 -8.18
CA GLY A 65 2.76 2.37 -7.22
C GLY A 65 2.10 2.70 -5.88
N HIS A 66 2.33 3.90 -5.35
CA HIS A 66 1.70 4.36 -4.11
C HIS A 66 0.19 4.58 -4.29
N GLN A 67 -0.21 5.26 -5.37
CA GLN A 67 -1.61 5.55 -5.65
C GLN A 67 -2.45 4.27 -5.80
N ASN A 68 -1.89 3.22 -6.43
CA ASN A 68 -2.55 1.93 -6.50
C ASN A 68 -2.77 1.30 -5.11
N SER A 69 -1.87 1.53 -4.16
CA SER A 69 -2.08 1.06 -2.77
C SER A 69 -3.25 1.79 -2.14
N ILE A 70 -3.35 3.12 -2.34
CA ILE A 70 -4.45 3.93 -1.82
C ILE A 70 -5.79 3.48 -2.40
N GLU A 71 -5.87 3.25 -3.71
CA GLU A 71 -7.09 2.80 -4.41
C GLU A 71 -7.67 1.52 -3.80
N TYR A 72 -6.81 0.59 -3.36
CA TYR A 72 -7.23 -0.68 -2.75
C TYR A 72 -7.31 -0.67 -1.22
N MET A 73 -6.76 0.35 -0.57
CA MET A 73 -6.64 0.41 0.89
C MET A 73 -8.00 0.30 1.59
N ALA A 74 -9.03 1.00 1.09
CA ALA A 74 -10.36 0.96 1.68
C ALA A 74 -10.97 -0.45 1.63
N VAL A 75 -10.90 -1.10 0.46
CA VAL A 75 -11.41 -2.47 0.28
C VAL A 75 -10.63 -3.45 1.18
N PHE A 76 -9.31 -3.32 1.23
CA PHE A 76 -8.46 -4.14 2.09
C PHE A 76 -8.82 -3.98 3.58
N PHE A 77 -9.00 -2.75 4.07
CA PHE A 77 -9.36 -2.51 5.47
C PHE A 77 -10.74 -3.06 5.82
N VAL A 78 -11.73 -2.85 4.96
CA VAL A 78 -13.08 -3.37 5.20
C VAL A 78 -13.06 -4.90 5.25
N THR A 79 -12.42 -5.57 4.29
CA THR A 79 -12.39 -7.04 4.27
C THR A 79 -11.57 -7.63 5.41
N LEU A 80 -10.42 -7.01 5.76
CA LEU A 80 -9.59 -7.41 6.90
C LEU A 80 -10.36 -7.32 8.23
N LEU A 81 -11.03 -6.19 8.47
CA LEU A 81 -11.73 -5.93 9.72
C LEU A 81 -12.99 -6.78 9.87
N VAL A 82 -13.82 -6.85 8.82
CA VAL A 82 -15.07 -7.63 8.82
C VAL A 82 -14.78 -9.13 8.86
N GLY A 83 -13.86 -9.61 8.01
CA GLY A 83 -13.45 -11.02 8.03
C GLY A 83 -12.81 -11.42 9.36
N GLY A 84 -12.08 -10.50 9.98
CA GLY A 84 -11.46 -10.70 11.29
C GLY A 84 -12.45 -10.97 12.41
N VAL A 85 -13.70 -10.50 12.32
CA VAL A 85 -14.72 -10.66 13.39
C VAL A 85 -15.02 -12.14 13.61
N GLN A 86 -15.17 -12.91 12.53
CA GLN A 86 -15.45 -14.34 12.60
C GLN A 86 -14.19 -15.20 12.48
N HIS A 87 -13.18 -14.73 11.74
CA HIS A 87 -11.98 -15.50 11.40
C HIS A 87 -10.70 -14.68 11.63
N PRO A 88 -10.36 -14.36 12.89
CA PRO A 88 -9.26 -13.44 13.22
C PRO A 88 -7.89 -13.95 12.75
N LEU A 89 -7.58 -15.23 12.95
CA LEU A 89 -6.28 -15.81 12.58
C LEU A 89 -6.10 -15.89 11.05
N ILE A 90 -7.14 -16.32 10.32
CA ILE A 90 -7.10 -16.39 8.86
C ILE A 90 -6.96 -14.99 8.26
N SER A 91 -7.75 -14.04 8.76
CA SER A 91 -7.71 -12.65 8.31
C SER A 91 -6.35 -12.00 8.61
N ALA A 92 -5.78 -12.28 9.78
CA ALA A 92 -4.44 -11.81 10.13
C ALA A 92 -3.35 -12.41 9.23
N GLY A 93 -3.42 -13.71 8.92
CA GLY A 93 -2.47 -14.37 8.03
C GLY A 93 -2.53 -13.82 6.60
N LEU A 94 -3.73 -13.70 6.03
CA LEU A 94 -3.93 -13.12 4.70
C LEU A 94 -3.57 -11.63 4.67
N GLY A 95 -3.86 -10.89 5.74
CA GLY A 95 -3.46 -9.50 5.91
C GLY A 95 -1.95 -9.32 5.86
N ALA A 96 -1.20 -10.16 6.58
CA ALA A 96 0.26 -10.13 6.60
C ALA A 96 0.84 -10.44 5.21
N ILE A 97 0.32 -11.47 4.53
CA ILE A 97 0.70 -11.81 3.15
C ILE A 97 0.46 -10.61 2.24
N TYR A 98 -0.72 -9.98 2.31
CA TYR A 98 -1.05 -8.81 1.49
C TYR A 98 -0.08 -7.65 1.73
N ILE A 99 0.23 -7.32 2.99
CA ILE A 99 1.17 -6.23 3.34
C ILE A 99 2.57 -6.51 2.73
N ILE A 100 3.08 -7.72 2.89
CA ILE A 100 4.38 -8.13 2.34
C ILE A 100 4.35 -8.05 0.81
N SER A 101 3.31 -8.56 0.17
CA SER A 101 3.13 -8.46 -1.29
C SER A 101 3.08 -7.00 -1.75
N ARG A 102 2.40 -6.10 -1.02
CA ARG A 102 2.33 -4.67 -1.36
C ARG A 102 3.69 -3.98 -1.23
N PHE A 103 4.52 -4.37 -0.27
CA PHE A 103 5.88 -3.86 -0.16
C PHE A 103 6.71 -4.19 -1.41
N PHE A 104 6.73 -5.46 -1.81
CA PHE A 104 7.46 -5.90 -3.01
C PHE A 104 6.87 -5.31 -4.29
N TYR A 105 5.54 -5.30 -4.43
CA TYR A 105 4.85 -4.66 -5.53
C TYR A 105 5.32 -3.22 -5.71
N PHE A 106 5.31 -2.41 -4.64
CA PHE A 106 5.73 -1.01 -4.72
C PHE A 106 7.22 -0.86 -5.08
N LYS A 107 8.09 -1.65 -4.44
CA LYS A 107 9.53 -1.64 -4.72
C LYS A 107 9.84 -1.95 -6.18
N LEU A 108 9.21 -2.99 -6.72
CA LEU A 108 9.41 -3.42 -8.10
C LEU A 108 8.79 -2.44 -9.10
N TYR A 109 7.61 -1.89 -8.80
CA TYR A 109 7.01 -0.83 -9.62
C TYR A 109 7.93 0.39 -9.69
N SER A 110 8.55 0.77 -8.57
CA SER A 110 9.41 1.95 -8.44
C SER A 110 10.74 1.89 -9.23
N THR A 111 10.99 0.82 -9.98
CA THR A 111 12.18 0.66 -10.83
C THR A 111 12.14 1.48 -12.13
N GLY A 112 10.99 2.09 -12.46
CA GLY A 112 10.78 2.79 -13.73
C GLY A 112 10.31 1.88 -14.88
N ASN A 113 10.29 0.56 -14.66
CA ASN A 113 9.60 -0.38 -15.52
C ASN A 113 8.36 -0.93 -14.80
N PRO A 114 7.14 -0.54 -15.20
CA PRO A 114 5.92 -0.98 -14.52
C PRO A 114 5.69 -2.49 -14.62
N GLU A 115 6.25 -3.19 -15.61
CA GLU A 115 6.13 -4.64 -15.74
C GLU A 115 6.84 -5.40 -14.63
N ASN A 116 7.83 -4.78 -13.98
CA ASN A 116 8.54 -5.41 -12.87
C ASN A 116 7.61 -5.69 -11.68
N ARG A 117 6.46 -5.02 -11.56
CA ARG A 117 5.50 -5.17 -10.45
C ARG A 117 4.97 -6.60 -10.23
N VAL A 118 5.09 -7.48 -11.22
CA VAL A 118 4.64 -8.88 -11.18
C VAL A 118 5.78 -9.89 -11.31
N LYS A 119 7.04 -9.42 -11.38
CA LYS A 119 8.18 -10.33 -11.52
C LYS A 119 8.37 -11.12 -10.21
N PRO A 120 8.69 -12.43 -10.30
CA PRO A 120 9.08 -13.19 -9.12
C PRO A 120 10.30 -12.52 -8.47
N VAL A 121 10.28 -12.41 -7.14
CA VAL A 121 11.43 -12.00 -6.32
C VAL A 121 12.31 -13.21 -6.07
#